data_AF-A0A4Y9PSJ7-F1
#
_entry.id   AF-A0A4Y9PSJ7-F1
#
_cell.length_a   1.000
_cell.length_b   1.000
_cell.length_c   1.000
_cell.angle_alpha   90.00
_cell.angle_beta   90.00
_cell.angle_gamma   90.00
#
_symmetry.space_group_name_H-M   'P 1'
#
loop_
_entity.id
_entity.type
_entity.pdbx_description
1 polymer ?
#
loop_
_entity_poly.entity_id
_entity_poly.type
_entity_poly.pdbx_seq_one_letter_code
_entity_poly.pdbx_strand_id
1 'polypeptide(L)'
;MSSDRPGGPADVVPGDEPGKQEHAADGASSRRFRRRGAEKKKGSLLRELPVLLLIAFVLALVVKTFFVQAFFIPSGSMEQTLHGCTGCTGDRVLVNKVPYWFGEPEPGEIVVFKGPDTWTPEVQVAEPSNWFSGALLWLGRTVGVAPPSEDDFVKRVIATAGQTVQCCDAEGRVTVDGTPLEEPYIFENTPLESRAFGPVTVPEGRLWVMGDHRSASADSRVHVGDRYGGTIGVDDVIGKAAVIVWPVSRFGLLASPDIQGTDDGAMALAASSAPMAIGLAGAVPVVLWRRWRASRPD
;
A
#
# COMPACT_ATOMS: atom_id res chain seq x y z
N MET A 1 -4.69 -77.47 -26.41
CA MET A 1 -5.37 -78.52 -27.19
C MET A 1 -6.68 -77.90 -27.65
N SER A 2 -6.79 -77.37 -28.88
CA SER A 2 -7.23 -78.11 -30.09
C SER A 2 -8.54 -78.83 -29.80
N SER A 3 -9.67 -78.60 -30.45
CA SER A 3 -10.02 -78.37 -31.86
C SER A 3 -11.53 -78.01 -31.86
N ASP A 4 -12.18 -77.41 -32.86
CA ASP A 4 -12.54 -78.01 -34.14
C ASP A 4 -13.32 -77.00 -35.00
N ARG A 5 -13.01 -77.00 -36.30
CA ARG A 5 -13.83 -76.48 -37.39
C ARG A 5 -14.19 -77.65 -38.31
N PRO A 6 -15.38 -77.63 -38.92
CA PRO A 6 -15.54 -78.02 -40.31
C PRO A 6 -16.17 -76.85 -41.10
N GLY A 7 -15.88 -76.56 -42.37
CA GLY A 7 -15.45 -77.43 -43.46
C GLY A 7 -16.64 -77.66 -44.41
N GLY A 8 -16.66 -77.04 -45.59
CA GLY A 8 -17.61 -77.35 -46.67
C GLY A 8 -17.61 -76.30 -47.80
N PRO A 9 -17.72 -76.70 -49.08
CA PRO A 9 -16.75 -76.28 -50.10
C PRO A 9 -17.29 -75.33 -51.17
N ALA A 10 -16.34 -74.83 -51.97
CA ALA A 10 -16.52 -74.04 -53.17
C ALA A 10 -16.83 -74.92 -54.39
N ASP A 11 -17.52 -74.35 -55.38
CA ASP A 11 -17.44 -74.72 -56.80
C ASP A 11 -17.66 -73.47 -57.69
N VAL A 12 -17.27 -73.59 -58.95
CA VAL A 12 -16.65 -72.58 -59.82
C VAL A 12 -17.47 -72.38 -61.12
N VAL A 13 -17.84 -71.11 -61.42
CA VAL A 13 -17.82 -70.40 -62.76
C VAL A 13 -18.81 -70.89 -63.86
N PRO A 14 -19.10 -70.21 -65.01
CA PRO A 14 -18.83 -68.83 -65.55
C PRO A 14 -20.06 -68.06 -66.12
N GLY A 15 -19.86 -66.79 -66.52
CA GLY A 15 -20.19 -66.35 -67.89
C GLY A 15 -21.18 -65.19 -68.11
N ASP A 16 -20.62 -64.01 -68.43
CA ASP A 16 -20.93 -63.13 -69.59
C ASP A 16 -22.38 -62.86 -70.05
N GLU A 17 -22.83 -61.59 -69.94
CA GLU A 17 -23.08 -60.64 -71.06
C GLU A 17 -24.03 -59.46 -70.63
N PRO A 18 -24.01 -58.33 -71.37
CA PRO A 18 -24.39 -57.00 -70.88
C PRO A 18 -25.79 -56.56 -71.34
N GLY A 19 -26.35 -55.55 -70.68
CA GLY A 19 -27.37 -54.74 -71.35
C GLY A 19 -28.33 -53.93 -70.48
N LYS A 20 -28.44 -52.65 -70.88
CA LYS A 20 -29.61 -51.75 -70.77
C LYS A 20 -29.95 -51.11 -69.42
N GLN A 21 -29.45 -49.89 -69.30
CA GLN A 21 -30.19 -48.61 -69.27
C GLN A 21 -31.58 -48.54 -68.60
N GLU A 22 -31.64 -47.51 -67.74
CA GLU A 22 -32.77 -46.66 -67.35
C GLU A 22 -33.88 -47.28 -66.50
N HIS A 23 -33.97 -46.79 -65.25
CA HIS A 23 -35.14 -46.05 -64.79
C HIS A 23 -34.76 -45.08 -63.66
N ALA A 24 -35.18 -43.83 -63.85
CA ALA A 24 -35.14 -42.76 -62.87
C ALA A 24 -36.10 -43.04 -61.71
N ALA A 25 -35.71 -42.64 -60.49
CA ALA A 25 -36.48 -41.73 -59.62
C ALA A 25 -35.93 -41.72 -58.18
N ASP A 26 -35.70 -40.49 -57.70
CA ASP A 26 -35.89 -39.99 -56.34
C ASP A 26 -35.22 -40.66 -55.13
N GLY A 27 -34.34 -39.87 -54.49
CA GLY A 27 -33.81 -40.16 -53.16
C GLY A 27 -32.91 -39.04 -52.67
N ALA A 28 -33.52 -37.96 -52.18
CA ALA A 28 -32.86 -36.82 -51.57
C ALA A 28 -31.94 -37.20 -50.39
N SER A 29 -30.89 -36.39 -50.19
CA SER A 29 -30.42 -35.89 -48.88
C SER A 29 -28.91 -36.03 -48.65
N SER A 30 -28.28 -34.86 -48.63
CA SER A 30 -27.24 -34.43 -47.69
C SER A 30 -26.02 -35.33 -47.44
N ARG A 31 -24.86 -34.83 -47.93
CA ARG A 31 -23.67 -34.59 -47.08
C ARG A 31 -22.58 -33.87 -47.88
N ARG A 32 -22.72 -32.55 -47.97
CA ARG A 32 -21.61 -31.66 -48.34
C ARG A 32 -21.29 -30.78 -47.13
N PHE A 33 -20.48 -31.31 -46.21
CA PHE A 33 -19.73 -30.50 -45.25
C PHE A 33 -18.28 -30.94 -45.27
N ARG A 34 -17.54 -30.31 -46.19
CA ARG A 34 -16.09 -30.32 -46.24
C ARG A 34 -15.63 -29.59 -44.97
N ARG A 35 -15.35 -30.31 -43.88
CA ARG A 35 -14.66 -29.76 -42.70
C ARG A 35 -13.27 -29.30 -43.15
N ARG A 36 -13.12 -28.01 -43.46
CA ARG A 36 -11.82 -27.34 -43.41
C ARG A 36 -11.40 -27.38 -41.94
N GLY A 37 -10.42 -28.23 -41.63
CA GLY A 37 -9.71 -28.17 -40.36
C GLY A 37 -9.08 -26.79 -40.25
N ALA A 38 -9.62 -25.95 -39.36
CA ALA A 38 -8.91 -24.78 -38.89
C ALA A 38 -7.78 -25.30 -37.99
N GLU A 39 -6.58 -25.40 -38.54
CA GLU A 39 -5.37 -25.55 -37.75
C GLU A 39 -5.32 -24.40 -36.74
N LYS A 40 -5.55 -24.70 -35.46
CA LYS A 40 -5.29 -23.76 -34.38
C LYS A 40 -3.78 -23.53 -34.32
N LYS A 41 -3.33 -22.41 -34.88
CA LYS A 41 -1.94 -21.94 -34.80
C LYS A 41 -1.56 -21.79 -33.33
N LYS A 42 -0.66 -22.66 -32.85
CA LYS A 42 -0.05 -22.62 -31.51
C LYS A 42 0.93 -21.45 -31.30
N GLY A 43 0.92 -20.43 -32.18
CA GLY A 43 1.82 -19.27 -32.13
C GLY A 43 1.28 -18.05 -31.36
N SER A 44 0.02 -18.10 -30.88
CA SER A 44 -0.58 -16.98 -30.13
C SER A 44 -0.01 -16.87 -28.72
N LEU A 45 0.19 -18.01 -28.03
CA LEU A 45 0.58 -18.01 -26.61
C LEU A 45 1.96 -17.40 -26.36
N LEU A 46 2.97 -17.68 -27.19
CA LEU A 46 4.30 -17.08 -27.06
C LEU A 46 4.35 -15.60 -27.46
N ARG A 47 3.34 -15.10 -28.18
CA ARG A 47 3.22 -13.69 -28.59
C ARG A 47 2.34 -12.87 -27.64
N GLU A 48 1.34 -13.51 -27.04
CA GLU A 48 0.46 -12.93 -26.01
C GLU A 48 1.15 -12.88 -24.64
N LEU A 49 2.03 -13.84 -24.32
CA LEU A 49 2.75 -13.88 -23.05
C LEU A 49 3.60 -12.60 -22.80
N PRO A 50 4.43 -12.10 -23.73
CA PRO A 50 5.16 -10.85 -23.55
C PRO A 50 4.26 -9.64 -23.31
N VAL A 51 3.11 -9.57 -24.00
CA VAL A 51 2.16 -8.45 -23.84
C VAL A 51 1.51 -8.50 -22.45
N LEU A 52 1.09 -9.69 -22.00
CA LEU A 52 0.53 -9.86 -20.66
C LEU A 52 1.56 -9.57 -19.57
N LEU A 53 2.80 -10.02 -19.74
CA LEU A 53 3.89 -9.71 -18.81
C LEU A 53 4.19 -8.21 -18.77
N LEU A 54 4.17 -7.53 -19.93
CA LEU A 54 4.35 -6.09 -19.99
C LEU A 54 3.22 -5.35 -19.28
N ILE A 55 1.96 -5.74 -19.49
CA ILE A 55 0.82 -5.15 -18.79
C ILE A 55 0.93 -5.38 -17.28
N ALA A 56 1.24 -6.61 -16.85
CA ALA A 56 1.44 -6.93 -15.44
C ALA A 56 2.59 -6.12 -14.82
N PHE A 57 3.70 -5.95 -15.56
CA PHE A 57 4.83 -5.15 -15.13
C PHE A 57 4.46 -3.67 -15.00
N VAL A 58 3.79 -3.09 -16.00
CA VAL A 58 3.32 -1.70 -15.96
C VAL A 58 2.33 -1.48 -14.82
N LEU A 59 1.38 -2.40 -14.63
CA LEU A 59 0.44 -2.32 -13.52
C LEU A 59 1.18 -2.40 -12.17
N ALA A 60 2.14 -3.32 -12.03
CA ALA A 60 2.95 -3.43 -10.84
C ALA A 60 3.77 -2.16 -10.58
N LEU A 61 4.31 -1.52 -11.62
CA LEU A 61 4.97 -0.22 -11.50
C LEU A 61 4.00 0.86 -11.04
N VAL A 62 2.82 0.98 -11.64
CA VAL A 62 1.81 1.97 -11.21
C VAL A 62 1.44 1.76 -9.74
N VAL A 63 1.14 0.53 -9.34
CA VAL A 63 0.79 0.20 -7.95
C VAL A 63 1.93 0.57 -6.99
N LYS A 64 3.18 0.25 -7.34
CA LYS A 64 4.35 0.52 -6.48
C LYS A 64 4.75 1.99 -6.43
N THR A 65 4.66 2.68 -7.56
CA THR A 65 4.98 4.09 -7.67
C THR A 65 3.99 4.90 -6.86
N PHE A 66 2.70 4.61 -7.00
CA PHE A 66 1.65 5.49 -6.47
C PHE A 66 1.06 5.01 -5.15
N PHE A 67 0.83 3.71 -4.93
CA PHE A 67 -0.06 3.26 -3.87
C PHE A 67 0.66 2.66 -2.67
N VAL A 68 1.45 1.61 -2.89
CA VAL A 68 2.02 0.80 -1.80
C VAL A 68 3.44 0.34 -2.11
N GLN A 69 4.32 0.42 -1.12
CA GLN A 69 5.69 -0.08 -1.21
C GLN A 69 6.06 -0.92 0.03
N ALA A 70 6.76 -2.03 -0.19
CA ALA A 70 7.24 -2.87 0.91
C ALA A 70 8.66 -2.41 1.33
N PHE A 71 8.87 -2.25 2.64
CA PHE A 71 10.16 -1.90 3.23
C PHE A 71 10.57 -2.96 4.25
N PHE A 72 11.87 -3.25 4.30
CA PHE A 72 12.50 -4.06 5.34
C PHE A 72 13.05 -3.15 6.43
N ILE A 73 12.85 -3.47 7.70
CA ILE A 73 13.31 -2.67 8.84
C ILE A 73 14.65 -3.24 9.35
N PRO A 74 15.78 -2.56 9.11
CA PRO A 74 17.09 -3.12 9.43
C PRO A 74 17.57 -2.75 10.84
N SER A 75 16.88 -1.86 11.56
CA SER A 75 17.31 -1.30 12.85
C SER A 75 16.25 -1.34 13.95
N GLY A 76 16.72 -1.28 15.20
CA GLY A 76 15.88 -1.39 16.41
C GLY A 76 15.39 -0.05 16.98
N SER A 77 15.50 1.04 16.21
CA SER A 77 15.14 2.39 16.68
C SER A 77 13.64 2.60 16.88
N MET A 78 12.82 1.69 16.37
CA MET A 78 11.37 1.66 16.50
C MET A 78 10.87 0.49 17.37
N GLU A 79 11.75 -0.18 18.13
CA GLU A 79 11.36 -1.25 19.05
C GLU A 79 10.40 -0.71 20.14
N GLN A 80 9.33 -1.40 20.56
CA GLN A 80 8.78 -2.70 20.10
C GLN A 80 7.74 -2.57 18.97
N THR A 81 7.50 -1.35 18.48
CA THR A 81 6.54 -1.11 17.40
C THR A 81 6.97 -1.82 16.11
N LEU A 82 8.23 -1.63 15.71
CA LEU A 82 8.86 -2.32 14.59
C LEU A 82 10.15 -2.97 15.06
N HIS A 83 10.27 -4.27 14.82
CA HIS A 83 11.45 -5.02 15.21
C HIS A 83 12.46 -5.00 14.07
N GLY A 84 13.65 -4.50 14.35
CA GLY A 84 14.78 -4.58 13.45
C GLY A 84 16.07 -4.87 14.21
N CYS A 85 16.98 -5.57 13.56
CA CYS A 85 18.32 -5.83 14.08
C CYS A 85 19.31 -6.11 12.96
N THR A 86 20.57 -5.74 13.20
CA THR A 86 21.67 -5.98 12.28
C THR A 86 21.93 -7.48 12.15
N GLY A 87 21.78 -8.02 10.93
CA GLY A 87 22.07 -9.43 10.64
C GLY A 87 20.96 -10.44 10.98
N CYS A 88 19.76 -9.96 11.34
CA CYS A 88 18.60 -10.81 11.63
C CYS A 88 17.48 -10.62 10.59
N THR A 89 16.39 -11.39 10.70
CA THR A 89 15.16 -11.13 9.93
C THR A 89 14.26 -10.17 10.70
N GLY A 90 14.40 -8.87 10.42
CA GLY A 90 13.50 -7.83 10.91
C GLY A 90 12.13 -7.84 10.23
N ASP A 91 11.30 -6.88 10.60
CA ASP A 91 9.97 -6.70 10.03
C ASP A 91 10.01 -6.29 8.56
N ARG A 92 8.96 -6.68 7.84
CA ARG A 92 8.61 -6.08 6.56
C ARG A 92 7.31 -5.34 6.70
N VAL A 93 7.32 -4.06 6.33
CA VAL A 93 6.15 -3.18 6.42
C VAL A 93 5.66 -2.80 5.04
N LEU A 94 4.34 -2.70 4.88
CA LEU A 94 3.72 -2.03 3.73
C LEU A 94 3.47 -0.57 4.07
N VAL A 95 3.99 0.29 3.20
CA VAL A 95 3.90 1.74 3.26
C VAL A 95 2.81 2.19 2.32
N ASN A 96 1.82 2.90 2.85
CA ASN A 96 0.72 3.50 2.11
C ASN A 96 1.05 4.95 1.75
N LYS A 97 1.02 5.28 0.46
CA LYS A 97 1.31 6.63 -0.04
C LYS A 97 0.06 7.48 -0.29
N VAL A 98 -1.11 6.84 -0.37
CA VAL A 98 -2.39 7.48 -0.74
C VAL A 98 -2.79 8.62 0.21
N PRO A 99 -2.62 8.52 1.55
CA PRO A 99 -2.99 9.61 2.46
C PRO A 99 -2.28 10.92 2.14
N TYR A 100 -1.04 10.84 1.65
CA TYR A 100 -0.19 12.01 1.42
C TYR A 100 -0.27 12.59 0.00
N TRP A 101 -1.20 12.11 -0.83
CA TRP A 101 -1.46 12.76 -2.12
C TRP A 101 -2.22 14.08 -1.97
N PHE A 102 -3.02 14.18 -0.90
CA PHE A 102 -3.90 15.33 -0.63
C PHE A 102 -3.86 15.77 0.84
N GLY A 103 -3.11 15.07 1.69
CA GLY A 103 -2.93 15.36 3.10
C GLY A 103 -1.45 15.42 3.45
N GLU A 104 -1.19 15.83 4.69
CA GLU A 104 0.16 15.87 5.26
C GLU A 104 0.28 14.84 6.37
N PRO A 105 1.50 14.39 6.71
CA PRO A 105 1.71 13.49 7.84
C PRO A 105 1.27 14.12 9.16
N GLU A 106 0.53 13.35 9.94
CA GLU A 106 -0.06 13.79 11.22
C GLU A 106 0.74 13.29 12.43
N PRO A 107 0.70 13.99 13.58
CA PRO A 107 1.28 13.49 14.81
C PRO A 107 0.78 12.08 15.17
N GLY A 108 1.69 11.22 15.61
CA GLY A 108 1.40 9.82 15.92
C GLY A 108 1.55 8.86 14.75
N GLU A 109 1.65 9.35 13.50
CA GLU A 109 1.86 8.49 12.34
C GLU A 109 3.31 7.97 12.26
N ILE A 110 3.48 6.75 11.77
CA ILE A 110 4.80 6.18 11.47
C ILE A 110 5.07 6.39 9.98
N VAL A 111 6.14 7.10 9.66
CA VAL A 111 6.50 7.47 8.29
C VAL A 111 7.81 6.85 7.88
N VAL A 112 7.87 6.45 6.61
CA VAL A 112 9.11 6.12 5.92
C VAL A 112 9.49 7.32 5.06
N PHE A 113 10.72 7.78 5.15
CA PHE A 113 11.19 8.99 4.47
C PHE A 113 12.67 8.87 4.09
N LYS A 114 13.10 9.72 3.16
CA LYS A 114 14.52 9.86 2.83
C LYS A 114 15.18 10.83 3.80
N GLY A 115 16.27 10.42 4.43
CA GLY A 115 17.02 11.24 5.36
C GLY A 115 17.60 12.48 4.66
N PRO A 116 17.64 13.65 5.34
CA PRO A 116 18.41 14.78 4.86
C PRO A 116 19.89 14.44 4.69
N ASP A 117 20.61 15.23 3.88
CA ASP A 117 22.06 15.08 3.64
C ASP A 117 22.92 15.19 4.92
N THR A 118 22.35 15.71 6.00
CA THR A 118 22.98 15.83 7.33
C THR A 118 22.81 14.60 8.22
N TRP A 119 21.99 13.62 7.82
CA TRP A 119 21.71 12.44 8.61
C TRP A 119 22.59 11.29 8.17
N THR A 120 23.24 10.63 9.13
CA THR A 120 24.04 9.44 8.84
C THR A 120 23.14 8.21 8.72
N PRO A 121 23.28 7.42 7.64
CA PRO A 121 22.63 6.12 7.50
C PRO A 121 22.78 5.25 8.74
N GLU A 122 21.68 4.64 9.19
CA GLU A 122 21.70 3.72 10.33
C GLU A 122 22.34 2.38 9.96
N VAL A 123 22.31 2.02 8.66
CA VAL A 123 22.92 0.79 8.13
C VAL A 123 23.66 1.12 6.84
N GLN A 124 24.91 0.64 6.75
CA GLN A 124 25.68 0.64 5.51
C GLN A 124 25.35 -0.63 4.70
N VAL A 125 24.82 -0.46 3.50
CA VAL A 125 24.46 -1.51 2.56
C VAL A 125 25.43 -1.42 1.38
N ALA A 126 26.25 -2.46 1.18
CA ALA A 126 27.18 -2.50 0.06
C ALA A 126 26.42 -2.43 -1.29
N GLU A 127 26.54 -1.28 -1.98
CA GLU A 127 25.97 -1.10 -3.30
C GLU A 127 26.75 -1.93 -4.35
N PRO A 128 26.06 -2.59 -5.29
CA PRO A 128 26.66 -3.53 -6.22
C PRO A 128 27.56 -2.84 -7.25
N SER A 129 28.72 -3.44 -7.54
CA SER A 129 29.70 -2.93 -8.51
C SER A 129 29.35 -3.21 -9.97
N ASN A 130 28.42 -4.14 -10.24
CA ASN A 130 28.01 -4.51 -11.59
C ASN A 130 26.49 -4.42 -11.80
N TRP A 131 26.11 -4.13 -13.05
CA TRP A 131 24.72 -3.87 -13.44
C TRP A 131 23.77 -5.04 -13.20
N PHE A 132 24.25 -6.29 -13.28
CA PHE A 132 23.42 -7.48 -13.07
C PHE A 132 23.05 -7.65 -11.60
N SER A 133 24.03 -7.55 -10.69
CA SER A 133 23.76 -7.51 -9.25
C SER A 133 22.92 -6.30 -8.85
N GLY A 134 23.12 -5.16 -9.53
CA GLY A 134 22.25 -3.98 -9.38
C GLY A 134 20.80 -4.26 -9.75
N ALA A 135 20.56 -4.93 -10.88
CA ALA A 135 19.22 -5.32 -11.31
C ALA A 135 18.56 -6.33 -10.33
N LEU A 136 19.34 -7.28 -9.79
CA LEU A 136 18.83 -8.24 -8.81
C LEU A 136 18.52 -7.59 -7.45
N LEU A 137 19.40 -6.70 -6.98
CA LEU A 137 19.17 -5.92 -5.76
C LEU A 137 17.95 -5.01 -5.91
N TRP A 138 17.84 -4.29 -7.03
CA TRP A 138 16.68 -3.48 -7.36
C TRP A 138 15.40 -4.33 -7.31
N LEU A 139 15.39 -5.51 -7.94
CA LEU A 139 14.24 -6.41 -7.90
C LEU A 139 13.93 -6.83 -6.46
N GLY A 140 14.95 -7.21 -5.68
CA GLY A 140 14.80 -7.57 -4.28
C GLY A 140 14.19 -6.45 -3.44
N ARG A 141 14.66 -5.21 -3.61
CA ARG A 141 14.11 -4.00 -2.98
C ARG A 141 12.66 -3.79 -3.39
N THR A 142 12.34 -3.97 -4.68
CA THR A 142 10.95 -3.80 -5.16
C THR A 142 9.98 -4.82 -4.57
N VAL A 143 10.46 -6.00 -4.15
CA VAL A 143 9.65 -7.07 -3.54
C VAL A 143 9.74 -7.01 -2.01
N GLY A 144 10.53 -6.10 -1.44
CA GLY A 144 10.74 -5.98 0.02
C GLY A 144 11.56 -7.13 0.63
N VAL A 145 12.30 -7.88 -0.20
CA VAL A 145 13.15 -8.99 0.24
C VAL A 145 14.62 -8.60 0.40
N ALA A 146 15.01 -7.41 -0.07
CA ALA A 146 16.32 -6.83 0.15
C ALA A 146 16.24 -5.64 1.13
N PRO A 147 17.35 -5.26 1.77
CA PRO A 147 17.43 -4.07 2.59
C PRO A 147 17.06 -2.80 1.81
N PRO A 148 16.45 -1.80 2.47
CA PRO A 148 16.15 -0.51 1.86
C PRO A 148 17.46 0.22 1.47
N SER A 149 17.34 1.40 0.88
CA SER A 149 18.53 2.22 0.62
C SER A 149 19.12 2.73 1.94
N GLU A 150 20.41 3.07 1.95
CA GLU A 150 21.09 3.62 3.13
C GLU A 150 20.42 4.90 3.65
N ASP A 151 19.72 5.61 2.76
CA ASP A 151 19.09 6.89 3.06
C ASP A 151 17.62 6.79 3.49
N ASP A 152 17.02 5.59 3.54
CA ASP A 152 15.62 5.43 3.96
C ASP A 152 15.51 5.21 5.47
N PHE A 153 14.71 6.03 6.15
CA PHE A 153 14.48 5.99 7.59
C PHE A 153 13.00 5.72 7.91
N VAL A 154 12.74 5.14 9.08
CA VAL A 154 11.38 4.95 9.62
C VAL A 154 11.32 5.51 11.02
N LYS A 155 10.45 6.50 11.24
CA LYS A 155 10.27 7.19 12.54
C LYS A 155 8.80 7.56 12.73
N ARG A 156 8.43 7.95 13.96
CA ARG A 156 7.11 8.50 14.26
C ARG A 156 7.12 10.02 14.16
N VAL A 157 6.08 10.59 13.55
CA VAL A 157 5.82 12.04 13.53
C VAL A 157 5.39 12.47 14.93
N ILE A 158 6.09 13.43 15.50
CA ILE A 158 5.83 13.95 16.85
C ILE A 158 5.24 15.35 16.79
N ALA A 159 5.73 16.19 15.88
CA ALA A 159 5.21 17.54 15.67
C ALA A 159 5.29 17.94 14.19
N THR A 160 4.33 18.75 13.75
CA THR A 160 4.19 19.27 12.38
C THR A 160 4.45 20.78 12.35
N ALA A 161 4.39 21.37 11.16
CA ALA A 161 4.64 22.80 10.93
C ALA A 161 3.90 23.72 11.94
N GLY A 162 4.62 24.72 12.44
CA GLY A 162 4.10 25.70 13.39
C GLY A 162 4.13 25.27 14.86
N GLN A 163 4.16 23.96 15.13
CA GLN A 163 4.23 23.44 16.50
C GLN A 163 5.63 23.62 17.10
N THR A 164 5.69 23.80 18.42
CA THR A 164 6.96 23.86 19.17
C THR A 164 7.13 22.63 20.05
N VAL A 165 8.18 21.86 19.77
CA VAL A 165 8.52 20.64 20.50
C VAL A 165 9.73 20.86 21.39
N GLN A 166 9.70 20.31 22.60
CA GLN A 166 10.84 20.33 23.52
C GLN A 166 10.81 19.13 24.45
N CYS A 167 11.94 18.85 25.08
CA CYS A 167 11.98 17.98 26.25
C CYS A 167 12.78 18.65 27.38
N CYS A 168 12.31 18.64 28.62
CA CYS A 168 11.15 17.91 29.12
C CYS A 168 10.34 18.70 30.15
N ASP A 169 9.09 18.27 30.39
CA ASP A 169 8.33 18.70 31.57
C ASP A 169 8.98 18.18 32.88
N ALA A 170 8.36 18.49 34.02
CA ALA A 170 8.87 18.10 35.33
C ALA A 170 8.92 16.56 35.53
N GLU A 171 8.17 15.79 34.75
CA GLU A 171 8.13 14.33 34.76
C GLU A 171 9.03 13.71 33.69
N GLY A 172 9.74 14.52 32.90
CA GLY A 172 10.64 14.05 31.85
C GLY A 172 9.94 13.68 30.53
N ARG A 173 8.70 14.13 30.32
CA ARG A 173 7.94 13.89 29.08
C ARG A 173 8.27 14.94 28.01
N VAL A 174 8.19 14.52 26.76
CA VAL A 174 8.23 15.44 25.61
C VAL A 174 6.96 16.28 25.62
N THR A 175 7.08 17.57 25.33
CA THR A 175 5.94 18.46 25.19
C THR A 175 5.87 19.04 23.78
N VAL A 176 4.65 19.25 23.30
CA VAL A 176 4.35 19.99 22.07
C VAL A 176 3.40 21.12 22.43
N ASP A 177 3.76 22.35 22.08
CA ASP A 177 3.05 23.58 22.42
C ASP A 177 2.76 23.73 23.94
N GLY A 178 3.68 23.21 24.76
CA GLY A 178 3.57 23.20 26.21
C GLY A 178 2.73 22.06 26.81
N THR A 179 2.05 21.27 25.98
CA THR A 179 1.25 20.12 26.41
C THR A 179 2.10 18.85 26.38
N PRO A 180 2.16 18.05 27.47
CA PRO A 180 2.88 16.78 27.47
C PRO A 180 2.20 15.74 26.55
N LEU A 181 3.03 14.98 25.82
CA LEU A 181 2.54 13.94 24.91
C LEU A 181 2.07 12.68 25.65
N GLU A 182 1.09 12.00 25.06
CA GLU A 182 0.69 10.65 25.43
C GLU A 182 1.43 9.63 24.55
N GLU A 183 2.43 8.95 25.13
CA GLU A 183 3.35 8.09 24.38
C GLU A 183 3.30 6.62 24.83
N PRO A 184 2.18 5.89 24.63
CA PRO A 184 2.04 4.50 25.08
C PRO A 184 2.92 3.50 24.32
N TYR A 185 3.55 3.94 23.23
CA TYR A 185 4.39 3.15 22.33
C TYR A 185 5.87 3.14 22.70
N ILE A 186 6.28 3.88 23.73
CA ILE A 186 7.70 3.99 24.12
C ILE A 186 8.16 2.67 24.73
N PHE A 187 9.25 2.12 24.18
CA PHE A 187 9.90 0.95 24.74
C PHE A 187 10.93 1.33 25.81
N GLU A 188 12.08 1.86 25.40
CA GLU A 188 13.09 2.39 26.31
C GLU A 188 13.31 3.87 26.06
N ASN A 189 13.46 4.64 27.14
CA ASN A 189 13.61 6.08 27.08
C ASN A 189 15.05 6.53 27.40
N THR A 190 15.51 7.62 26.79
CA THR A 190 16.81 8.25 27.09
C THR A 190 16.87 8.63 28.57
N PRO A 191 17.98 8.45 29.31
CA PRO A 191 18.09 8.89 30.70
C PRO A 191 17.72 10.37 30.88
N LEU A 192 17.07 10.73 31.99
CA LEU A 192 16.59 12.11 32.23
C LEU A 192 17.71 13.16 32.11
N GLU A 193 18.93 12.80 32.52
CA GLU A 193 20.13 13.64 32.48
C GLU A 193 20.55 14.05 31.06
N SER A 194 20.19 13.26 30.04
CA SER A 194 20.58 13.46 28.64
C SER A 194 19.37 13.54 27.69
N ARG A 195 18.15 13.62 28.22
CA ARG A 195 16.91 13.66 27.42
C ARG A 195 16.57 15.06 26.91
N ALA A 196 17.11 16.11 27.55
CA ALA A 196 16.74 17.48 27.25
C ALA A 196 17.10 17.90 25.82
N PHE A 197 16.17 18.55 25.14
CA PHE A 197 16.38 19.18 23.83
C PHE A 197 15.37 20.30 23.60
N GLY A 198 15.66 21.17 22.63
CA GLY A 198 14.78 22.26 22.25
C GLY A 198 14.77 23.43 23.24
N PRO A 199 13.79 24.34 23.12
CA PRO A 199 12.66 24.29 22.21
C PRO A 199 13.03 24.38 20.72
N VAL A 200 12.27 23.66 19.89
CA VAL A 200 12.35 23.72 18.42
C VAL A 200 10.96 23.99 17.87
N THR A 201 10.80 25.12 17.17
CA THR A 201 9.59 25.38 16.39
C THR A 201 9.76 24.77 15.01
N VAL A 202 8.85 23.89 14.62
CA VAL A 202 8.92 23.16 13.34
C VAL A 202 8.59 24.14 12.21
N PRO A 203 9.50 24.34 11.23
CA PRO A 203 9.23 25.22 10.10
C PRO A 203 8.11 24.69 9.20
N GLU A 204 7.51 25.58 8.41
CA GLU A 204 6.55 25.23 7.36
C GLU A 204 7.10 24.16 6.40
N GLY A 205 6.26 23.19 6.04
CA GLY A 205 6.63 22.08 5.16
C GLY A 205 7.64 21.09 5.77
N ARG A 206 7.81 21.10 7.09
CA ARG A 206 8.74 20.21 7.80
C ARG A 206 8.06 19.45 8.95
N LEU A 207 8.73 18.38 9.38
CA LEU A 207 8.27 17.49 10.44
C LEU A 207 9.38 17.27 11.47
N TRP A 208 8.98 17.15 12.73
CA TRP A 208 9.83 16.63 13.80
C TRP A 208 9.48 15.16 14.05
N VAL A 209 10.48 14.28 13.92
CA VAL A 209 10.28 12.82 13.98
C VAL A 209 11.19 12.18 15.02
N MET A 210 10.66 11.18 15.74
CA MET A 210 11.40 10.48 16.79
C MET A 210 11.19 8.97 16.68
N GLY A 211 12.21 8.20 17.08
CA GLY A 211 12.08 6.76 17.23
C GLY A 211 11.33 6.39 18.50
N ASP A 212 10.62 5.28 18.47
CA ASP A 212 9.89 4.75 19.64
C ASP A 212 10.85 4.17 20.69
N HIS A 213 12.02 3.70 20.25
CA HIS A 213 13.14 3.31 21.10
C HIS A 213 14.08 4.52 21.30
N ARG A 214 13.70 5.45 22.18
CA ARG A 214 14.31 6.78 22.30
C ARG A 214 15.80 6.74 22.66
N SER A 215 16.24 5.76 23.47
CA SER A 215 17.64 5.57 23.86
C SER A 215 18.53 5.07 22.71
N ALA A 216 17.96 4.45 21.70
CA ALA A 216 18.67 3.81 20.59
C ALA A 216 18.26 4.36 19.21
N SER A 217 17.88 5.63 19.14
CA SER A 217 17.42 6.26 17.90
C SER A 217 18.20 7.54 17.60
N ALA A 218 18.91 7.54 16.47
CA ALA A 218 19.40 8.76 15.82
C ALA A 218 18.25 9.38 15.01
N ASP A 219 17.51 10.28 15.64
CA ASP A 219 16.35 10.98 15.08
C ASP A 219 16.51 12.50 15.24
N SER A 220 15.43 13.27 15.07
CA SER A 220 15.46 14.73 15.09
C SER A 220 16.23 15.33 16.28
N ARG A 221 16.19 14.68 17.45
CA ARG A 221 16.88 15.12 18.67
C ARG A 221 18.41 15.15 18.52
N VAL A 222 18.98 14.18 17.82
CA VAL A 222 20.43 14.10 17.59
C VAL A 222 20.89 15.14 16.57
N HIS A 223 19.97 15.57 15.69
CA HIS A 223 20.24 16.45 14.56
C HIS A 223 19.82 17.92 14.79
N VAL A 224 19.44 18.33 16.00
CA VAL A 224 19.04 19.71 16.33
C VAL A 224 20.06 20.76 15.87
N GLY A 225 21.36 20.45 15.96
CA GLY A 225 22.44 21.36 15.56
C GLY A 225 22.74 21.37 14.06
N ASP A 226 22.02 20.59 13.25
CA ASP A 226 22.24 20.52 11.82
C ASP A 226 21.62 21.71 11.07
N ARG A 227 21.84 21.76 9.75
CA ARG A 227 21.36 22.86 8.89
C ARG A 227 19.83 23.00 8.82
N TYR A 228 19.09 21.97 9.22
CA TYR A 228 17.64 21.90 9.18
C TYR A 228 17.01 21.88 10.59
N GLY A 229 17.79 22.10 11.64
CA GLY A 229 17.30 22.06 13.02
C GLY A 229 16.77 20.69 13.43
N GLY A 230 17.29 19.61 12.84
CA GLY A 230 16.85 18.24 13.09
C GLY A 230 15.49 17.87 12.47
N THR A 231 14.86 18.76 11.70
CA THR A 231 13.58 18.48 11.05
C THR A 231 13.78 17.87 9.66
N ILE A 232 12.77 17.15 9.16
CA ILE A 232 12.75 16.57 7.80
C ILE A 232 11.73 17.29 6.92
N GLY A 233 11.87 17.26 5.60
CA GLY A 233 10.85 17.81 4.70
C GLY A 233 9.63 16.90 4.59
N VAL A 234 8.43 17.49 4.47
CA VAL A 234 7.22 16.72 4.14
C VAL A 234 7.39 16.03 2.77
N ASP A 235 8.05 16.67 1.82
CA ASP A 235 8.34 16.12 0.49
C ASP A 235 9.32 14.94 0.49
N ASP A 236 10.08 14.76 1.58
CA ASP A 236 10.99 13.62 1.74
C ASP A 236 10.26 12.36 2.22
N VAL A 237 9.00 12.50 2.64
CA VAL A 237 8.16 11.39 3.12
C VAL A 237 7.71 10.51 1.96
N ILE A 238 8.10 9.24 2.03
CA ILE A 238 7.73 8.22 1.04
C ILE A 238 6.30 7.73 1.29
N GLY A 239 5.89 7.60 2.55
CA GLY A 239 4.52 7.22 2.92
C GLY A 239 4.36 6.76 4.37
N LYS A 240 3.12 6.42 4.74
CA LYS A 240 2.74 5.92 6.07
C LYS A 240 2.98 4.42 6.20
N ALA A 241 3.79 3.98 7.15
CA ALA A 241 3.89 2.57 7.50
C ALA A 241 2.57 2.12 8.14
N ALA A 242 1.83 1.24 7.48
CA ALA A 242 0.47 0.89 7.87
C ALA A 242 0.30 -0.55 8.33
N VAL A 243 1.10 -1.48 7.79
CA VAL A 243 0.90 -2.93 8.01
C VAL A 243 2.24 -3.63 8.12
N ILE A 244 2.43 -4.48 9.13
CA ILE A 244 3.50 -5.48 9.16
C ILE A 244 3.02 -6.69 8.36
N VAL A 245 3.77 -7.08 7.32
CA VAL A 245 3.44 -8.22 6.45
C VAL A 245 4.34 -9.43 6.66
N TRP A 246 5.48 -9.24 7.32
CA TRP A 246 6.40 -10.31 7.71
C TRP A 246 7.14 -9.91 8.99
N PRO A 247 7.46 -10.84 9.91
CA PRO A 247 7.09 -12.27 9.89
C PRO A 247 5.59 -12.50 10.04
N VAL A 248 5.08 -13.63 9.54
CA VAL A 248 3.63 -13.95 9.57
C VAL A 248 3.06 -13.92 11.00
N SER A 249 3.88 -14.26 12.01
CA SER A 249 3.51 -14.20 13.42
C SER A 249 3.23 -12.78 13.94
N ARG A 250 3.72 -11.75 13.26
CA ARG A 250 3.51 -10.33 13.60
C ARG A 250 2.68 -9.59 12.55
N PHE A 251 1.98 -10.33 11.69
CA PHE A 251 1.09 -9.71 10.72
C PHE A 251 0.02 -8.87 11.44
N GLY A 252 -0.07 -7.59 11.12
CA GLY A 252 -0.98 -6.69 11.81
C GLY A 252 -0.91 -5.25 11.32
N LEU A 253 -1.93 -4.47 11.68
CA LEU A 253 -1.95 -3.03 11.43
C LEU A 253 -1.06 -2.32 12.44
N LEU A 254 -0.35 -1.29 11.98
CA LEU A 254 0.39 -0.37 12.84
C LEU A 254 -0.54 0.71 13.37
N ALA A 255 -0.48 0.94 14.68
CA ALA A 255 -1.28 1.98 15.33
C ALA A 255 -0.69 3.37 15.07
N SER A 256 -1.57 4.34 14.87
CA SER A 256 -1.27 5.78 14.91
C SER A 256 -2.14 6.39 16.01
N PRO A 257 -1.74 6.26 17.29
CA PRO A 257 -2.50 6.84 18.39
C PRO A 257 -2.49 8.36 18.29
N ASP A 258 -3.55 9.00 18.79
CA ASP A 258 -3.51 10.43 19.06
C ASP A 258 -2.56 10.65 20.25
N ILE A 259 -1.41 11.25 19.97
CA ILE A 259 -0.35 11.51 20.97
C ILE A 259 -0.46 12.91 21.56
N GLN A 260 -1.28 13.78 20.98
CA GLN A 260 -1.41 15.19 21.36
C GLN A 260 -2.78 15.52 21.97
N GLY A 261 -3.71 14.55 22.05
CA GLY A 261 -5.05 14.73 22.63
C GLY A 261 -5.93 15.66 21.78
N THR A 262 -5.76 15.62 20.47
CA THR A 262 -6.52 16.38 19.47
C THR A 262 -7.94 15.85 19.22
N ASP A 263 -8.34 14.71 19.81
CA ASP A 263 -9.69 14.12 19.68
C ASP A 263 -10.84 15.15 19.79
N ASP A 264 -11.39 15.53 18.63
CA ASP A 264 -12.80 15.73 18.32
C ASP A 264 -13.67 16.73 19.14
N GLY A 265 -13.08 17.60 19.97
CA GLY A 265 -13.84 18.59 20.74
C GLY A 265 -14.26 19.87 19.98
N ALA A 266 -13.46 20.31 19.00
CA ALA A 266 -13.65 21.62 18.37
C ALA A 266 -14.74 21.63 17.29
N MET A 267 -14.98 20.51 16.60
CA MET A 267 -15.96 20.45 15.50
C MET A 267 -17.36 19.99 15.96
N ALA A 268 -17.47 19.29 17.11
CA ALA A 268 -18.75 18.86 17.67
C ALA A 268 -19.56 20.01 18.31
N LEU A 269 -18.90 21.06 18.80
CA LEU A 269 -19.57 22.24 19.36
C LEU A 269 -20.21 23.15 18.29
N ALA A 270 -19.73 23.10 17.05
CA ALA A 270 -20.33 23.86 15.94
C ALA A 270 -21.58 23.18 15.35
N ALA A 271 -21.67 21.85 15.39
CA ALA A 271 -22.76 21.09 14.77
C ALA A 271 -24.02 20.94 15.65
N SER A 272 -23.93 21.21 16.96
CA SER A 272 -25.03 20.99 17.91
C SER A 272 -26.05 22.13 17.99
N SER A 273 -25.84 23.26 17.30
CA SER A 273 -26.79 24.39 17.28
C SER A 273 -27.59 24.55 15.97
N ALA A 274 -27.32 23.75 14.93
CA ALA A 274 -27.88 23.95 13.60
C ALA A 274 -29.24 23.28 13.27
N PRO A 275 -29.76 22.20 13.90
CA PRO A 275 -30.93 21.52 13.33
C PRO A 275 -32.27 22.24 13.53
N MET A 276 -32.39 23.20 14.45
CA MET A 276 -33.68 23.84 14.74
C MET A 276 -33.97 25.11 13.93
N ALA A 277 -32.96 25.78 13.34
CA ALA A 277 -33.17 27.02 12.62
C ALA A 277 -33.71 26.82 11.18
N ILE A 278 -33.38 25.70 10.52
CA ILE A 278 -33.75 25.46 9.12
C ILE A 278 -35.21 24.98 9.00
N GLY A 279 -35.71 24.22 9.97
CA GLY A 279 -37.09 23.73 9.97
C GLY A 279 -38.16 24.82 10.09
N LEU A 280 -37.86 25.90 10.83
CA LEU A 280 -38.79 27.03 11.02
C LEU A 280 -38.82 27.99 9.82
N ALA A 281 -37.71 28.17 9.11
CA ALA A 281 -37.67 29.06 7.94
C ALA A 281 -38.43 28.49 6.73
N GLY A 282 -38.47 27.16 6.57
CA GLY A 282 -39.16 26.50 5.45
C GLY A 282 -40.66 26.28 5.66
N ALA A 283 -41.10 25.94 6.88
CA ALA A 283 -42.48 25.54 7.14
C ALA A 283 -43.44 26.73 7.30
N VAL A 284 -42.98 27.84 7.89
CA VAL A 284 -43.83 29.00 8.21
C VAL A 284 -44.36 29.72 6.96
N PRO A 285 -43.55 30.00 5.90
CA PRO A 285 -44.06 30.67 4.71
C PRO A 285 -45.09 29.82 3.94
N VAL A 286 -44.90 28.50 3.88
CA VAL A 286 -45.78 27.58 3.13
C VAL A 286 -47.13 27.42 3.82
N VAL A 287 -47.16 27.35 5.14
CA VAL A 287 -48.42 27.26 5.92
C VAL A 287 -49.19 28.59 5.87
N LEU A 288 -48.50 29.72 5.99
CA LEU A 288 -49.13 31.04 5.88
C LEU A 288 -49.67 31.29 4.47
N TRP A 289 -48.95 30.91 3.42
CA TRP A 289 -49.40 31.01 2.04
C TRP A 289 -50.61 30.11 1.73
N ARG A 290 -50.62 28.87 2.24
CA ARG A 290 -51.78 27.97 2.10
C ARG A 290 -53.02 28.51 2.82
N ARG A 291 -52.87 29.06 4.02
CA ARG A 291 -53.98 29.69 4.76
C ARG A 291 -54.52 30.93 4.05
N TRP A 292 -53.64 31.77 3.50
CA TRP A 292 -54.03 32.95 2.74
C TRP A 292 -54.77 32.62 1.43
N ARG A 293 -54.37 31.57 0.71
CA ARG A 293 -55.11 31.13 -0.49
C ARG A 293 -56.49 30.57 -0.19
N ALA A 294 -56.68 29.91 0.94
CA ALA A 294 -57.98 29.34 1.32
C ALA A 294 -59.01 30.36 1.82
N SER A 295 -58.62 31.62 2.01
CA SER A 295 -59.46 32.69 2.60
C SER A 295 -59.88 33.76 1.61
N ARG A 296 -59.66 33.56 0.30
CA ARG A 296 -60.18 34.46 -0.74
C ARG A 296 -61.54 33.96 -1.25
N PRO A 297 -62.62 34.72 -1.07
CA PRO A 297 -63.86 34.49 -1.81
C PRO A 297 -63.67 34.92 -3.27
N ASP A 298 -64.32 34.19 -4.19
CA ASP A 298 -64.38 34.48 -5.63
C ASP A 298 -65.04 35.85 -5.93
#